data_AF-A0A367RTP8-F1
#
_entry.id   AF-A0A367RTP8-F1
#
_cell.length_a   1.000
_cell.length_b   1.000
_cell.length_c   1.000
_cell.angle_alpha   90.00
_cell.angle_beta   90.00
_cell.angle_gamma   90.00
#
_symmetry.space_group_name_H-M   'P 1'
#
loop_
_entity.id
_entity.type
_entity.pdbx_description
1 polymer ?
#
loop_
_entity_poly.entity_id
_entity_poly.type
_entity_poly.pdbx_seq_one_letter_code
_entity_poly.pdbx_strand_id
1 'polypeptide(L)' 'MNVDSAIDWDEIFEYLPGTVVELKNNPGVLHQIDYYETTMVPPIWLVNDPRPRYPHELQIVSRRDIQVCDIGSQLVTF' A
#
# COMPACT_ATOMS: atom_id res chain seq x y z
N MET A 1 23.85 -15.82 -10.35
CA MET A 1 22.53 -15.17 -10.33
C MET A 1 22.33 -14.73 -8.89
N ASN A 2 22.37 -13.42 -8.65
CA ASN A 2 22.26 -12.86 -7.30
C ASN A 2 20.80 -13.04 -6.84
N VAL A 3 20.59 -13.83 -5.80
CA VAL A 3 19.26 -14.15 -5.23
C VAL A 3 18.86 -13.19 -4.13
N ASP A 4 19.58 -12.07 -3.98
CA ASP A 4 19.11 -10.93 -3.22
C ASP A 4 18.07 -10.16 -4.04
N SER A 5 16.90 -10.76 -4.22
CA SER A 5 15.66 -10.01 -4.49
C SER A 5 15.34 -9.24 -3.21
N ALA A 6 16.17 -8.23 -2.90
CA ALA A 6 15.96 -7.36 -1.78
C ALA A 6 14.55 -6.79 -1.94
N ILE A 7 13.69 -7.10 -0.98
CA ILE A 7 12.35 -6.54 -0.88
C ILE A 7 12.49 -5.03 -1.11
N ASP A 8 11.83 -4.51 -2.15
CA ASP A 8 11.80 -3.08 -2.42
C ASP A 8 10.92 -2.41 -1.37
N TRP A 9 11.53 -2.12 -0.23
CA TRP A 9 10.87 -1.52 0.92
C TRP A 9 10.30 -0.14 0.57
N ASP A 10 10.96 0.61 -0.30
CA ASP A 10 10.50 1.95 -0.70
C ASP A 10 9.16 1.85 -1.44
N GLU A 11 9.02 0.86 -2.34
CA GLU A 11 7.74 0.58 -3.01
C GLU A 11 6.66 0.16 -2.01
N ILE A 12 6.95 -0.74 -1.07
CA ILE A 12 5.97 -1.21 -0.08
C ILE A 12 5.45 -0.06 0.79
N PHE A 13 6.35 0.82 1.25
CA PHE A 13 5.95 1.99 2.05
C PHE A 13 5.15 3.02 1.25
N GLU A 14 5.27 3.02 -0.08
CA GLU A 14 4.46 3.88 -0.93
C GLU A 14 3.02 3.35 -1.09
N TYR A 15 2.83 2.02 -1.16
CA TYR A 15 1.53 1.38 -1.43
C TYR A 15 0.93 0.70 -0.19
N LEU A 16 0.82 1.46 0.91
CA LEU A 16 0.27 0.94 2.16
C LEU A 16 -1.26 0.75 2.12
N PRO A 17 -1.80 -0.22 2.89
CA PRO A 17 -3.22 -0.36 3.15
C PRO A 17 -3.88 0.98 3.53
N GLY A 18 -5.03 1.26 2.95
CA GLY A 18 -5.77 2.50 3.19
C GLY A 18 -5.40 3.67 2.31
N THR A 19 -4.32 3.58 1.53
CA THR A 19 -3.98 4.57 0.50
C THR A 19 -5.06 4.61 -0.57
N VAL A 20 -5.45 5.82 -0.98
CA VAL A 20 -6.43 6.03 -2.05
C VAL A 20 -5.70 6.22 -3.37
N VAL A 21 -6.05 5.38 -4.34
CA VAL A 21 -5.44 5.33 -5.67
C VAL A 21 -6.52 5.36 -6.75
N GLU A 22 -6.11 5.70 -7.96
CA GLU A 22 -6.89 5.47 -9.17
C GLU A 22 -6.08 4.62 -10.16
N LEU A 23 -6.78 3.95 -11.08
CA LEU A 23 -6.13 3.26 -12.19
C LEU A 23 -5.79 4.29 -13.27
N LYS A 24 -4.54 4.31 -13.75
CA LYS A 24 -4.14 5.23 -14.84
C LYS A 24 -4.96 5.05 -16.12
N ASN A 25 -5.43 3.84 -16.40
CA ASN A 25 -6.28 3.53 -17.56
C ASN A 25 -7.77 3.84 -17.33
N ASN A 26 -8.17 4.15 -16.10
CA ASN A 26 -9.55 4.53 -15.77
C ASN A 26 -9.56 5.61 -14.68
N PRO A 27 -9.07 6.82 -15.01
CA PRO A 27 -8.96 7.91 -14.04
C PRO A 27 -10.34 8.37 -13.57
N GLY A 28 -10.40 8.88 -12.34
CA GLY A 28 -11.64 9.35 -11.72
C GLY A 28 -12.44 8.28 -10.96
N VAL A 29 -12.05 7.00 -11.05
CA VAL A 29 -12.56 5.94 -10.16
C VAL A 29 -11.54 5.70 -9.05
N LEU A 30 -11.96 6.01 -7.82
CA LEU A 30 -11.13 5.87 -6.63
C LEU A 30 -11.25 4.47 -6.03
N HIS A 31 -10.10 3.90 -5.71
CA HIS A 31 -9.95 2.64 -5.00
C HIS A 31 -9.12 2.86 -3.74
N GLN A 32 -9.33 2.01 -2.74
CA GLN A 32 -8.49 1.95 -1.55
C GLN A 32 -7.63 0.68 -1.64
N ILE A 33 -6.35 0.79 -1.28
CA ILE A 33 -5.49 -0.39 -1.14
C ILE A 33 -5.98 -1.21 0.06
N ASP A 34 -6.22 -2.49 -0.16
CA ASP A 34 -6.57 -3.45 0.87
C ASP A 34 -5.28 -3.98 1.53
N TYR A 35 -4.40 -4.61 0.74
CA TYR A 35 -3.09 -5.07 1.20
C TYR A 35 -2.08 -5.19 0.05
N TYR A 36 -0.80 -5.24 0.44
CA TYR A 36 0.34 -5.53 -0.44
C TYR A 36 0.88 -6.92 -0.09
N GLU A 37 0.96 -7.81 -1.07
CA GLU A 37 1.47 -9.17 -0.90
C GLU A 37 2.78 -9.35 -1.68
N THR A 38 3.90 -9.40 -0.96
CA THR A 38 5.26 -9.38 -1.51
C THR A 38 5.62 -10.64 -2.30
N THR A 39 4.88 -11.72 -2.11
CA THR A 39 5.10 -13.00 -2.81
C THR A 39 4.29 -13.13 -4.10
N MET A 40 3.39 -12.19 -4.40
CA MET A 40 2.54 -12.20 -5.59
C MET A 40 3.00 -11.18 -6.64
N VAL A 41 2.71 -11.52 -7.90
CA VAL A 41 2.98 -10.64 -9.05
C VAL A 41 1.72 -10.65 -9.93
N PRO A 42 0.92 -9.56 -9.97
CA PRO A 42 1.10 -8.29 -9.27
C PRO A 42 0.87 -8.35 -7.74
N PRO A 43 1.43 -7.42 -6.95
CA PRO A 43 1.41 -7.50 -5.48
C PRO A 43 0.26 -6.74 -4.79
N ILE A 44 -0.40 -5.77 -5.43
CA ILE A 44 -1.32 -4.85 -4.73
C ILE A 44 -2.77 -5.29 -4.92
N TRP A 45 -3.49 -5.50 -3.82
CA TRP A 45 -4.93 -5.74 -3.83
C TRP A 45 -5.70 -4.46 -3.52
N LEU A 46 -6.75 -4.20 -4.29
CA LEU A 46 -7.64 -3.06 -4.09
C LEU A 46 -8.98 -3.55 -3.55
N VAL A 47 -9.59 -2.74 -2.67
CA VAL A 47 -10.94 -2.99 -2.17
C VAL A 47 -11.91 -3.05 -3.35
N ASN A 48 -12.65 -4.16 -3.45
CA ASN A 48 -13.63 -4.45 -4.50
C ASN A 48 -13.06 -4.56 -5.94
N ASP A 49 -11.74 -4.69 -6.14
CA ASP A 49 -11.19 -5.08 -7.46
C ASP A 49 -11.02 -6.61 -7.52
N PRO A 50 -11.47 -7.27 -8.60
CA PRO A 50 -11.40 -8.73 -8.71
C PRO A 50 -9.98 -9.29 -8.84
N ARG A 51 -8.97 -8.45 -9.10
CA ARG A 51 -7.59 -8.91 -9.35
C ARG A 51 -6.54 -7.95 -8.78
N PRO A 52 -5.35 -8.46 -8.45
CA PRO A 52 -4.25 -7.60 -8.02
C PRO A 52 -3.73 -6.71 -9.15
N ARG A 53 -3.02 -5.63 -8.78
CA ARG A 53 -2.52 -4.57 -9.66
C ARG A 53 -1.04 -4.30 -9.45
N TYR A 54 -0.36 -3.90 -10.52
CA TYR A 54 1.01 -3.43 -10.42
C TYR A 54 1.05 -1.98 -9.93
N PRO A 55 2.10 -1.59 -9.19
CA PRO A 55 2.36 -0.20 -8.79
C PRO A 55 2.25 0.78 -9.97
N HIS A 56 2.85 0.44 -11.10
CA HIS A 56 2.89 1.33 -12.26
C HIS A 56 1.53 1.53 -12.93
N GLU A 57 0.53 0.68 -12.67
CA GLU A 57 -0.86 0.87 -13.14
C GLU A 57 -1.63 1.87 -12.28
N LEU A 58 -1.12 2.18 -11.08
CA LEU A 58 -1.79 3.00 -10.08
C LEU A 58 -1.24 4.42 -10.05
N GLN A 59 -2.09 5.35 -9.64
CA GLN A 59 -1.71 6.70 -9.29
C GLN A 59 -2.27 7.00 -7.90
N ILE A 60 -1.39 7.38 -6.95
CA ILE A 60 -1.80 7.76 -5.60
C ILE A 60 -2.48 9.13 -5.66
N VAL A 61 -3.74 9.17 -5.21
CA VAL A 61 -4.57 10.39 -5.19
C VAL A 61 -4.52 11.03 -3.80
N SER A 62 -4.53 10.20 -2.75
CA SER A 62 -4.43 10.68 -1.37
C SER A 62 -3.82 9.59 -0.49
N ARG A 63 -2.82 9.97 0.30
CA ARG A 63 -2.33 9.17 1.42
C ARG A 63 -3.21 9.53 2.62
N ARG A 64 -4.01 8.59 3.12
CA ARG A 64 -4.66 8.81 4.42
C ARG A 64 -3.56 8.85 5.49
N ASP A 65 -3.71 9.73 6.47
CA ASP A 65 -3.04 9.59 7.75
C ASP A 65 -3.52 8.26 8.35
N ILE A 66 -2.78 7.19 8.07
CA ILE A 66 -2.90 5.95 8.79
C ILE A 66 -2.69 6.33 10.24
N GLN A 67 -3.64 6.04 11.13
CA GLN A 67 -3.36 6.04 12.56
C GLN A 67 -2.35 4.93 12.81
N VAL A 68 -1.07 5.23 12.56
CA VAL A 68 0.05 4.44 13.04
C VAL A 68 -0.16 4.37 14.54
N CYS A 69 -0.14 3.15 15.09
CA CYS A 69 -0.45 2.87 16.49
C CYS A 69 0.09 4.00 17.36
N ASP A 70 -0.81 4.70 18.06
CA ASP A 70 -0.39 5.70 19.03
C ASP A 70 0.45 4.93 20.05
N ILE A 71 1.75 5.21 20.09
CA ILE A 71 2.61 4.70 21.17
C ILE A 71 2.09 5.42 22.40
N GLY A 72 1.13 4.77 23.07
CA GLY A 72 0.61 5.23 24.33
C GLY A 72 1.80 5.50 25.21
N SER A 73 2.06 6.79 25.47
CA SER A 73 3.05 7.20 26.44
C SER A 73 2.57 6.66 27.77
N GLN A 74 2.97 5.44 28.12
CA GLN A 74 2.84 4.92 29.47
C GLN A 74 3.78 5.77 30.32
N LEU A 75 3.23 6.87 30.80
CA LEU A 75 3.84 7.71 31.80
C LEU A 75 3.87 6.89 33.08
N VAL A 76 4.94 6.11 33.25
CA VAL A 76 5.25 5.42 34.50
C VAL A 76 5.62 6.49 35.53
N THR A 77 4.67 6.81 36.40
CA THR A 77 4.93 7.62 37.60
C THR A 77 5.60 6.73 38.64
N PHE A 78 6.83 7.09 39.02
CA PHE A 78 7.55 6.51 40.16
C PHE A 78 7.07 7.10 41.49
#